data_AF-A0A955EQH6-F1
#
_entry.id   AF-A0A955EQH6-F1
#
_cell.length_a   1.000
_cell.length_b   1.000
_cell.length_c   1.000
_cell.angle_alpha   90.00
_cell.angle_beta   90.00
_cell.angle_gamma   90.00
#
_symmetry.space_group_name_H-M   'P 1'
#
loop_
_entity.id
_entity.type
_entity.pdbx_description
1 polymer ?
#
loop_
_entity_poly.entity_id
_entity_poly.type
_entity_poly.pdbx_seq_one_letter_code
_entity_poly.pdbx_strand_id
1 'polypeptide(L)' 'MEHEREHGVEIDVCEEHGVWLDAGELEAIVLKLKARAGRQRRRAVDSARRRGKVSGAFWGWWSLLGE' A
#
# COMPACT_ATOMS: atom_id res chain seq x y z
N MET A 1 26.42 13.43 -12.10
CA MET A 1 25.38 13.27 -11.07
C MET A 1 24.07 13.48 -11.78
N GLU A 2 23.19 12.49 -11.72
CA GLU A 2 21.84 12.54 -12.28
C GLU A 2 20.82 12.54 -11.14
N HIS A 3 19.70 13.22 -11.33
CA HIS A 3 18.62 13.26 -10.35
C HIS A 3 17.50 12.28 -10.77
N GLU A 4 17.16 11.33 -9.91
CA GLU A 4 16.04 10.40 -10.10
C GLU A 4 14.91 10.69 -9.10
N ARG A 5 13.69 10.22 -9.37
CA ARG A 5 12.54 10.37 -8.46
C ARG A 5 12.11 9.06 -7.83
N GLU A 6 12.53 8.82 -6.59
CA GLU A 6 12.13 7.64 -5.83
C GLU A 6 10.96 7.95 -4.89
N HIS A 7 9.84 7.24 -5.04
CA HIS A 7 8.59 7.54 -4.35
C HIS A 7 8.16 9.03 -4.45
N GLY A 8 8.57 9.72 -5.51
CA GLY A 8 8.35 11.15 -5.71
C GLY A 8 9.16 12.06 -4.77
N VAL A 9 10.24 11.54 -4.18
CA VAL A 9 11.35 12.29 -3.57
C VAL A 9 12.46 12.33 -4.62
N GLU A 10 13.08 13.49 -4.82
CA GLU A 10 14.24 13.62 -5.71
C GLU A 10 15.45 13.01 -5.00
N ILE A 11 16.30 12.28 -5.73
CA ILE A 11 17.50 11.62 -5.18
C ILE A 11 18.64 11.76 -6.17
N ASP A 12 19.87 11.81 -5.65
CA ASP A 12 21.07 11.89 -6.48
C ASP A 12 21.62 10.49 -6.73
N VAL A 13 21.81 10.16 -8.01
CA VAL A 13 22.34 8.87 -8.43
C VAL A 13 23.62 9.06 -9.25
N CYS A 14 24.61 8.24 -8.92
CA CYS A 14 25.83 8.06 -9.70
C CYS A 14 26.01 6.57 -9.96
N GLU A 15 26.09 6.18 -11.23
CA GLU A 15 26.24 4.77 -11.62
C GLU A 15 27.45 4.08 -10.97
N GLU A 16 28.54 4.81 -10.75
CA GLU A 16 29.77 4.27 -10.15
C GLU A 16 29.75 4.25 -8.61
N HIS A 17 29.09 5.21 -7.97
CA HIS A 17 29.21 5.46 -6.52
C HIS A 17 27.92 5.21 -5.72
N GLY A 18 26.80 4.99 -6.39
CA GLY A 18 25.51 4.69 -5.78
C GLY A 18 24.62 5.92 -5.59
N VAL A 19 23.82 5.90 -4.51
CA VAL A 19 22.77 6.89 -4.22
C VAL A 19 23.19 7.77 -3.06
N TRP A 20 23.04 9.07 -3.23
CA TRP A 20 23.20 10.07 -2.17
C TRP A 20 21.85 10.72 -1.86
N LEU A 21 21.63 10.95 -0.56
CA LEU A 21 20.40 11.52 -0.02
C LEU A 21 20.75 12.76 0.79
N ASP A 22 20.06 13.84 0.52
CA ASP A 22 20.12 15.04 1.33
C ASP A 22 19.38 14.85 2.65
N ALA A 23 19.63 15.77 3.58
CA ALA A 23 18.98 15.77 4.89
C ALA A 23 17.46 15.81 4.75
N GLY A 24 16.76 14.79 5.28
CA GLY A 24 15.30 14.68 5.25
C GLY A 24 14.74 13.84 4.10
N GLU A 25 15.53 13.52 3.08
CA GLU A 25 15.05 12.75 1.93
C GLU A 25 14.79 11.27 2.28
N LEU A 26 15.69 10.68 3.07
CA LEU A 26 15.52 9.31 3.57
C LEU A 26 14.23 9.18 4.39
N GLU A 27 13.98 10.12 5.31
CA GLU A 27 12.78 10.17 6.13
C GLU A 27 11.52 10.33 5.27
N ALA A 28 11.57 11.19 4.25
CA ALA A 28 10.47 11.39 3.32
C ALA A 28 10.13 10.09 2.55
N ILE A 29 11.15 9.37 2.05
CA ILE A 29 10.97 8.09 1.36
C ILE A 29 10.32 7.07 2.32
N VAL A 30 10.87 6.92 3.53
CA VAL A 30 10.38 5.98 4.54
C VAL A 30 8.92 6.28 4.94
N LEU A 31 8.56 7.55 5.12
CA LEU A 31 7.20 7.95 5.44
C LEU A 31 6.22 7.59 4.32
N LYS A 32 6.59 7.84 3.06
CA LYS A 32 5.76 7.50 1.90
C LYS A 32 5.58 5.99 1.75
N LEU A 33 6.63 5.20 1.96
CA LEU A 33 6.58 3.74 1.98
C LEU A 33 5.62 3.22 3.05
N LYS A 34 5.75 3.70 4.30
CA LYS A 34 4.86 3.35 5.41
C LYS A 34 3.40 3.69 5.11
N ALA A 35 3.15 4.88 4.57
CA ALA A 35 1.81 5.31 4.18
C ALA A 35 1.20 4.41 3.09
N ARG A 36 1.99 4.02 2.08
CA ARG A 36 1.56 3.10 1.02
C ARG A 36 1.23 1.72 1.58
N ALA A 37 2.09 1.15 2.41
CA ALA A 37 1.87 -0.14 3.06
C ALA A 37 0.60 -0.13 3.92
N GLY A 38 0.39 0.95 4.70
CA GLY A 38 -0.82 1.14 5.50
C GLY A 38 -2.11 1.13 4.65
N ARG A 39 -2.10 1.83 3.51
CA ARG A 39 -3.23 1.83 2.56
C ARG A 39 -3.47 0.45 1.96
N GLN A 40 -2.42 -0.26 1.55
CA GLN A 40 -2.54 -1.61 0.98
C GLN A 40 -3.13 -2.58 2.00
N ARG A 41 -2.64 -2.56 3.25
CA ARG A 41 -3.18 -3.39 4.34
C ARG A 41 -4.67 -3.12 4.56
N ARG A 42 -5.08 -1.84 4.62
CA ARG A 42 -6.49 -1.47 4.79
C ARG A 42 -7.36 -2.01 3.65
N ARG A 43 -6.92 -1.87 2.40
CA ARG A 43 -7.63 -2.42 1.23
C ARG A 43 -7.75 -3.94 1.29
N ALA A 44 -6.69 -4.63 1.69
CA ALA A 44 -6.72 -6.09 1.84
C ALA A 44 -7.76 -6.50 2.88
N VAL A 45 -7.78 -5.86 4.05
CA VAL A 45 -8.76 -6.08 5.12
C VAL A 45 -10.18 -5.77 4.63
N ASP A 46 -10.40 -4.63 3.98
CA ASP A 46 -11.71 -4.25 3.44
C ASP A 46 -12.21 -5.27 2.41
N SER A 47 -11.31 -5.80 1.56
CA SER A 47 -11.64 -6.83 0.58
C SER A 47 -12.04 -8.15 1.25
N ALA A 48 -11.34 -8.55 2.31
CA ALA A 48 -11.65 -9.76 3.07
C ALA A 48 -13.00 -9.62 3.79
N ARG A 49 -13.26 -8.47 4.42
CA ARG A 49 -14.53 -8.16 5.08
C ARG A 49 -15.70 -8.19 4.11
N ARG A 50 -15.54 -7.61 2.90
CA ARG A 50 -16.59 -7.65 1.87
C ARG A 50 -16.88 -9.08 1.43
N ARG A 51 -15.86 -9.88 1.10
CA ARG A 51 -16.04 -11.30 0.72
C ARG A 51 -16.80 -12.10 1.79
N GLY A 52 -16.41 -11.96 3.06
CA GLY A 52 -17.11 -12.63 4.17
C GLY A 52 -18.57 -12.18 4.36
N LYS A 53 -18.89 -10.92 4.04
CA LYS A 53 -20.26 -10.40 4.08
C LYS A 53 -21.12 -10.96 2.94
N VAL A 54 -20.54 -11.15 1.75
CA VAL A 54 -21.25 -11.77 0.61
C VAL A 54 -21.57 -13.24 0.90
N SER A 55 -20.63 -13.99 1.48
CA SER A 55 -20.91 -15.38 1.91
C SER A 55 -21.98 -15.42 3.00
N GLY A 56 -21.90 -14.58 4.03
CA GLY A 56 -22.93 -14.55 5.09
C GLY A 56 -24.34 -14.19 4.57
N ALA A 57 -24.45 -13.26 3.63
CA ALA A 57 -25.72 -12.89 3.02
C ALA A 57 -26.30 -14.01 2.15
N PHE A 58 -25.45 -14.73 1.41
CA PHE A 58 -25.86 -15.86 0.59
C PHE A 58 -26.43 -17.02 1.44
N TRP A 59 -25.72 -17.41 2.50
CA TRP A 59 -26.19 -18.46 3.41
C TRP A 59 -27.40 -18.04 4.25
N GLY A 60 -27.45 -16.78 4.70
CA GLY A 60 -28.57 -16.25 5.48
C GLY A 60 -29.89 -16.16 4.69
N TRP A 61 -29.83 -15.73 3.42
CA TRP A 61 -31.01 -15.65 2.55
C TRP A 61 -31.54 -17.03 2.16
N TRP A 62 -30.66 -17.99 1.83
CA TRP A 62 -31.07 -19.36 1.53
C TRP A 62 -31.77 -20.05 2.71
N SER A 63 -31.37 -19.72 3.95
CA SER A 63 -32.01 -20.24 5.17
C SER A 63 -33.43 -19.71 5.41
N LEU A 64 -33.83 -18.59 4.78
CA LEU A 64 -35.15 -17.97 4.95
C LEU A 64 -36.18 -18.42 3.90
N LEU A 65 -35.75 -19.06 2.81
CA LEU A 65 -36.61 -19.49 1.69
C LEU A 65 -36.80 -21.01 1.61
N GLY A 66 -36.21 -21.76 2.53
CA GLY A 66 -36.32 -23.21 2.61
C GLY A 66 -37.21 -23.68 3.75
N GLU A 67 -38.49 -23.32 3.73
CA GLU A 67 -39.61 -24.00 4.41
C GLU A 67 -40.84 -24.00 3.49
#